data_AF-A0A7K0MLJ7-F1
#
_entry.id   AF-A0A7K0MLJ7-F1
#
_cell.length_a   1.000
_cell.length_b   1.000
_cell.length_c   1.000
_cell.angle_alpha   90.00
_cell.angle_beta   90.00
_cell.angle_gamma   90.00
#
_symmetry.space_group_name_H-M   'P 1'
#
loop_
_entity.id
_entity.type
_entity.pdbx_description
1 polymer ?
#
loop_
_entity_poly.entity_id
_entity_poly.type
_entity_poly.pdbx_seq_one_letter_code
_entity_poly.pdbx_strand_id
1 'polypeptide(L)'
;MFTGIVEELGAVLDSRPVTTEWGSGVRLRIAASTVLQDSALGASIAVNGCCLTLVDQGVDGDQAWWDTDVSQETLDRTTTGKLSVGARVNLE
;
A
#
# COMPACT_ATOMS: atom_id res chain seq x y z
N MET A 1 0.61 -4.88 14.39
CA MET A 1 0.05 -3.91 15.36
C MET A 1 0.87 -2.65 15.21
N PHE A 2 0.22 -1.49 15.09
CA PHE A 2 0.86 -0.21 14.78
C PHE A 2 0.81 0.72 16.00
N THR A 3 1.75 1.65 16.08
CA THR A 3 1.90 2.65 17.14
C THR A 3 1.29 4.00 16.76
N GLY A 4 1.15 4.28 15.47
CA GLY A 4 0.74 5.58 14.94
C GLY A 4 1.91 6.57 14.75
N ILE A 5 3.16 6.11 14.83
CA ILE A 5 4.34 6.91 14.52
C ILE A 5 4.72 6.65 13.07
N VAL A 6 4.46 7.63 12.20
CA VAL A 6 4.77 7.55 10.76
C VAL A 6 6.29 7.47 10.55
N GLU A 7 6.74 6.47 9.82
CA GLU A 7 8.16 6.22 9.55
C GLU A 7 8.63 6.83 8.23
N GLU A 8 7.74 6.91 7.23
CA GLU A 8 8.05 7.53 5.95
C GLU A 8 6.82 8.08 5.22
N LEU A 9 7.10 8.90 4.18
CA LEU A 9 6.08 9.42 3.27
C LEU A 9 6.25 8.80 1.88
N GLY A 10 5.46 7.79 1.58
CA GLY A 10 5.43 7.10 0.28
C GLY A 10 4.68 7.88 -0.81
N ALA A 11 4.55 7.25 -1.98
CA ALA A 11 3.79 7.78 -3.11
C ALA A 11 3.09 6.66 -3.90
N VAL A 12 1.83 6.87 -4.29
CA VAL A 12 1.11 5.93 -5.17
C VAL A 12 1.67 6.03 -6.59
N LEU A 13 2.21 4.94 -7.11
CA LEU A 13 2.78 4.85 -8.45
C LEU A 13 1.78 4.29 -9.47
N ASP A 14 0.93 3.37 -9.04
CA ASP A 14 -0.09 2.73 -9.89
C ASP A 14 -1.35 2.40 -9.08
N SER A 15 -2.48 2.36 -9.76
CA SER A 15 -3.78 1.98 -9.21
C SER A 15 -4.59 1.31 -10.31
N ARG A 16 -4.82 -0.01 -10.15
CA ARG A 16 -5.51 -0.81 -11.17
C ARG A 16 -6.52 -1.78 -10.56
N PRO A 17 -7.66 -2.04 -11.23
CA PRO A 17 -8.62 -3.04 -10.76
C PRO A 17 -7.98 -4.43 -10.65
N VAL A 18 -8.41 -5.18 -9.64
CA VAL A 18 -8.01 -6.58 -9.44
C VAL A 18 -9.21 -7.40 -9.00
N THR A 19 -9.24 -8.68 -9.38
CA THR A 19 -10.19 -9.67 -8.85
C THR A 19 -9.40 -10.78 -8.20
N THR A 20 -9.66 -11.03 -6.93
CA THR A 20 -9.05 -12.10 -6.13
C THR A 20 -10.09 -13.15 -5.78
N GLU A 21 -9.69 -14.21 -5.08
CA GLU A 21 -10.64 -15.20 -4.53
C GLU A 21 -11.61 -14.59 -3.49
N TRP A 22 -11.28 -13.43 -2.92
CA TRP A 22 -12.11 -12.71 -1.94
C TRP A 22 -12.99 -11.61 -2.57
N GLY A 23 -12.96 -11.45 -3.89
CA GLY A 23 -13.78 -10.49 -4.64
C GLY A 23 -12.97 -9.42 -5.39
N SER A 24 -13.67 -8.41 -5.88
CA SER A 24 -13.09 -7.30 -6.63
C SER A 24 -12.53 -6.21 -5.72
N GLY A 25 -11.50 -5.53 -6.21
CA GLY A 25 -10.83 -4.45 -5.51
C GLY A 25 -9.87 -3.70 -6.41
N VAL A 26 -8.90 -3.03 -5.80
CA VAL A 26 -7.84 -2.29 -6.50
C VAL A 26 -6.49 -2.77 -6.00
N ARG A 27 -5.57 -3.06 -6.91
CA ARG A 27 -4.15 -3.17 -6.58
C ARG A 27 -3.52 -1.79 -6.63
N LEU A 28 -2.95 -1.36 -5.51
CA LEU A 28 -2.13 -0.16 -5.43
C LEU A 28 -0.66 -0.54 -5.45
N ARG A 29 0.13 0.19 -6.23
CA ARG A 29 1.60 0.18 -6.12
C ARG A 29 2.05 1.43 -5.40
N ILE A 30 2.87 1.28 -4.37
CA ILE A 30 3.33 2.38 -3.53
C ILE A 30 4.87 2.39 -3.50
N ALA A 31 5.47 3.53 -3.79
CA ALA A 31 6.89 3.80 -3.57
C ALA A 31 7.16 3.94 -2.08
N ALA A 32 8.13 3.18 -1.59
CA ALA A 32 8.48 3.06 -0.18
C ALA A 32 9.93 2.57 -0.05
N SER A 33 10.60 2.83 1.06
CA SER A 33 11.95 2.29 1.28
C SER A 33 12.17 1.82 2.71
N THR A 34 11.90 2.68 3.70
CA THR A 34 12.08 2.40 5.12
C THR A 34 11.21 1.22 5.58
N VAL A 35 9.90 1.26 5.30
CA VAL A 35 8.98 0.18 5.73
C VAL A 35 9.22 -1.15 5.01
N LEU A 36 10.02 -1.14 3.94
CA LEU A 36 10.38 -2.35 3.20
C LEU A 36 11.66 -3.04 3.71
N GLN A 37 12.48 -2.37 4.53
CA GLN A 37 13.78 -2.91 4.94
C GLN A 37 13.68 -4.25 5.68
N ASP A 38 12.66 -4.40 6.53
CA ASP A 38 12.41 -5.62 7.32
C ASP A 38 11.07 -6.29 6.99
N SER A 39 10.45 -5.93 5.86
CA SER A 39 9.16 -6.47 5.44
C SER A 39 9.30 -7.61 4.43
N ALA A 40 8.43 -8.60 4.56
CA ALA A 40 8.30 -9.72 3.62
C ALA A 40 6.86 -9.81 3.08
N LEU A 41 6.65 -10.66 2.06
CA LEU A 41 5.29 -10.97 1.59
C LEU A 41 4.40 -11.40 2.76
N GLY A 42 3.21 -10.83 2.84
CA GLY A 42 2.27 -11.03 3.94
C GLY A 42 2.47 -10.08 5.13
N ALA A 43 3.51 -9.24 5.14
CA ALA A 43 3.68 -8.19 6.14
C ALA A 43 2.50 -7.20 6.09
N SER A 44 2.23 -6.58 7.24
CA SER A 44 1.19 -5.56 7.39
C SER A 44 1.85 -4.18 7.44
N ILE A 45 1.53 -3.32 6.49
CA ILE A 45 1.99 -1.94 6.41
C ILE A 45 0.77 -1.02 6.49
N ALA A 46 0.80 -0.03 7.36
CA ALA A 46 -0.26 0.96 7.49
C ALA A 46 -0.10 2.06 6.43
N VAL A 47 -1.13 2.25 5.60
CA VAL A 47 -1.22 3.34 4.62
C VAL A 47 -2.25 4.35 5.11
N ASN A 48 -1.80 5.53 5.52
CA ASN A 48 -2.65 6.53 6.20
C ASN A 48 -3.44 5.93 7.38
N GLY A 49 -2.83 5.01 8.12
CA GLY A 49 -3.45 4.29 9.24
C GLY A 49 -4.34 3.11 8.85
N CYS A 50 -4.53 2.82 7.56
CA CYS A 50 -5.21 1.62 7.10
C CYS A 50 -4.20 0.46 6.96
N CYS A 51 -4.38 -0.60 7.73
CA CYS A 51 -3.55 -1.81 7.64
C CYS A 51 -3.77 -2.51 6.29
N LEU A 52 -2.72 -2.63 5.49
CA LEU A 52 -2.73 -3.28 4.19
C LEU A 52 -1.62 -4.33 4.08
N THR A 53 -1.90 -5.41 3.35
CA THR A 53 -0.98 -6.55 3.23
C THR A 53 -0.05 -6.34 2.04
N LEU A 54 1.25 -6.53 2.26
CA LEU A 54 2.26 -6.57 1.19
C LEU A 54 2.08 -7.85 0.37
N VAL A 55 1.70 -7.73 -0.90
CA VAL A 55 1.46 -8.88 -1.81
C VAL A 55 2.51 -9.03 -2.90
N ASP A 56 3.26 -7.97 -3.20
CA ASP A 56 4.41 -7.99 -4.10
C ASP A 56 5.37 -6.84 -3.73
N GLN A 57 6.63 -6.95 -4.10
CA GLN A 57 7.61 -5.87 -3.93
C GLN A 57 8.76 -6.01 -4.91
N GLY A 58 9.40 -4.88 -5.23
CA GLY A 58 10.54 -4.85 -6.12
C GLY A 58 11.24 -3.51 -6.15
N VAL A 59 12.19 -3.40 -7.06
CA VAL A 59 12.97 -2.19 -7.29
C VAL A 59 12.99 -1.90 -8.78
N ASP A 60 12.69 -0.66 -9.16
CA ASP A 60 12.84 -0.13 -10.52
C ASP A 60 13.85 1.02 -10.49
N GLY A 61 15.06 0.78 -11.03
CA GLY A 61 16.21 1.68 -10.87
C GLY A 61 16.58 1.84 -9.39
N ASP A 62 16.48 3.07 -8.88
CA ASP A 62 16.74 3.42 -7.48
C ASP A 62 15.45 3.53 -6.64
N GLN A 63 14.28 3.20 -7.19
CA GLN A 63 12.99 3.32 -6.52
C GLN A 63 12.45 1.94 -6.12
N ALA A 64 12.43 1.67 -4.82
CA ALA A 64 11.73 0.52 -4.26
C ALA A 64 10.20 0.76 -4.23
N TRP A 65 9.45 -0.31 -4.44
CA TRP A 65 7.99 -0.31 -4.46
C TRP A 65 7.42 -1.59 -3.86
N TRP A 66 6.18 -1.50 -3.42
CA TRP A 66 5.38 -2.65 -3.01
C TRP A 66 3.95 -2.53 -3.52
N ASP A 67 3.30 -3.68 -3.70
CA ASP A 67 1.91 -3.77 -4.07
C ASP A 67 1.06 -4.25 -2.90
N THR A 68 -0.20 -3.80 -2.90
CA THR A 68 -1.24 -4.29 -2.00
C THR A 68 -2.58 -4.39 -2.72
N ASP A 69 -3.34 -5.45 -2.41
CA ASP A 69 -4.73 -5.61 -2.87
C ASP A 69 -5.69 -5.02 -1.84
N VAL A 70 -6.44 -4.00 -2.26
CA VAL A 70 -7.38 -3.28 -1.41
C VAL A 70 -8.81 -3.73 -1.74
N SER A 71 -9.50 -4.27 -0.74
CA SER A 71 -10.89 -4.71 -0.87
C SER A 71 -11.84 -3.53 -1.10
N GLN A 72 -13.00 -3.80 -1.72
CA GLN A 72 -14.03 -2.79 -1.92
C GLN A 72 -14.47 -2.12 -0.60
N GLU A 73 -14.64 -2.88 0.49
CA GLU A 73 -14.98 -2.31 1.81
C GLU A 73 -13.92 -1.31 2.29
N THR A 74 -12.63 -1.63 2.14
CA THR A 74 -11.56 -0.70 2.53
C THR A 74 -11.58 0.57 1.66
N LEU A 75 -11.83 0.44 0.36
CA LEU A 75 -11.98 1.59 -0.54
C LEU A 75 -13.15 2.49 -0.11
N ASP A 76 -14.28 1.89 0.27
CA ASP A 76 -15.50 2.61 0.63
C ASP A 76 -15.43 3.29 2.01
N ARG A 77 -14.66 2.71 2.94
CA ARG A 77 -14.66 3.11 4.36
C ARG A 77 -13.47 3.95 4.78
N THR A 78 -12.43 4.04 3.95
CA THR A 78 -11.18 4.74 4.29
C THR A 78 -10.82 5.80 3.25
N THR A 79 -9.78 6.58 3.53
CA THR A 79 -9.25 7.54 2.55
C THR A 79 -8.56 6.87 1.36
N THR A 80 -8.24 5.57 1.45
CA THR A 80 -7.55 4.81 0.41
C THR A 80 -8.34 4.78 -0.90
N GLY A 81 -9.67 4.75 -0.85
CA GLY A 81 -10.53 4.79 -2.05
C GLY A 81 -10.50 6.11 -2.83
N LYS A 82 -9.89 7.17 -2.27
CA LYS A 82 -9.72 8.48 -2.92
C LYS A 82 -8.30 8.71 -3.43
N LEU A 83 -7.39 7.75 -3.24
CA LEU A 83 -6.02 7.87 -3.71
C LEU A 83 -5.97 7.83 -5.24
N SER A 84 -5.11 8.67 -5.80
CA SER A 84 -4.78 8.71 -7.21
C SER A 84 -3.27 8.59 -7.39
N VAL A 85 -2.82 8.23 -8.59
CA VAL A 85 -1.39 8.19 -8.91
C VAL A 85 -0.75 9.55 -8.60
N GLY A 86 0.39 9.53 -7.92
CA GLY A 86 1.10 10.70 -7.42
C GLY A 86 0.70 11.15 -6.02
N ALA A 87 -0.39 10.60 -5.44
CA ALA A 87 -0.77 10.91 -4.07
C ALA A 87 0.30 10.46 -3.07
N ARG A 88 0.61 11.32 -2.09
CA ARG A 88 1.51 10.99 -0.97
C ARG A 88 0.73 10.30 0.14
N VAL A 89 1.36 9.32 0.79
CA VAL A 89 0.74 8.54 1.87
C VAL A 89 1.71 8.38 3.04
N ASN A 90 1.19 8.50 4.26
CA ASN A 90 1.94 8.17 5.47
C ASN A 90 2.06 6.65 5.57
N LEU A 91 3.27 6.16 5.85
CA LEU A 91 3.58 4.74 5.99
C LEU A 91 4.17 4.44 7.37
N GLU A 92 3.76 3.32 7.93
CA GLU A 92 4.25 2.68 9.16
C GLU A 92 4.19 1.16 8.99
#